data_AF-A0A3L6S564-F1
#
_entry.id   AF-A0A3L6S564-F1
#
_cell.length_a   1.000
_cell.length_b   1.000
_cell.length_c   1.000
_cell.angle_alpha   90.00
_cell.angle_beta   90.00
_cell.angle_gamma   90.00
#
_symmetry.space_group_name_H-M   'P 1'
#
loop_
_entity.id
_entity.type
_entity.pdbx_description
1 polymer ?
#
loop_
_entity_poly.entity_id
_entity_poly.type
_entity_poly.pdbx_seq_one_letter_code
_entity_poly.pdbx_strand_id
1 'polypeptide(L)' 'MGASFRGRKNHATQNVMAAIDFDLRFIYVLAGWEGTAHDALVLRDALERENGLRVPQGKMITHVA' A
#
# COMPACT_ATOMS: atom_id res chain seq x y z
N MET A 1 -13.90 3.66 18.53
CA MET A 1 -13.39 2.55 17.69
C MET A 1 -14.20 2.54 16.40
N GLY A 2 -13.86 3.42 15.45
CA GLY A 2 -14.55 3.48 14.15
C GLY A 2 -13.89 2.47 13.20
N ALA A 3 -14.70 1.61 12.58
CA ALA A 3 -14.27 0.39 11.89
C ALA A 3 -13.16 0.61 10.85
N SER A 4 -11.97 0.06 11.11
CA SER A 4 -10.71 0.18 10.33
C SER A 4 -10.70 -0.60 9.00
N PHE A 5 -11.86 -0.87 8.40
CA PHE A 5 -11.99 -1.86 7.32
C PHE A 5 -13.22 -1.65 6.41
N ARG A 6 -13.66 -0.43 6.09
CA ARG A 6 -14.83 -0.26 5.20
C ARG A 6 -14.41 -0.06 3.74
N GLY A 7 -15.02 -0.85 2.86
CA GLY A 7 -14.89 -0.72 1.41
C GLY A 7 -16.14 -0.15 0.77
N ARG A 8 -16.12 -0.01 -0.56
CA ARG A 8 -17.33 0.26 -1.37
C ARG A 8 -18.30 -0.94 -1.39
N LYS A 9 -17.83 -2.13 -1.04
CA LYS A 9 -18.62 -3.38 -1.04
C LYS A 9 -19.19 -3.65 0.35
N ASN A 10 -20.24 -4.49 0.43
CA ASN A 10 -20.92 -4.87 1.69
C ASN A 10 -20.06 -5.74 2.64
N HIS A 11 -18.79 -5.98 2.31
CA HIS A 11 -17.83 -6.67 3.15
C HIS A 11 -16.66 -5.75 3.46
N ALA A 12 -16.01 -6.03 4.58
CA ALA A 12 -14.83 -5.30 4.99
C ALA A 12 -13.70 -5.45 3.96
N THR A 13 -13.14 -4.33 3.49
CA THR A 13 -11.96 -4.34 2.60
C THR A 13 -10.91 -3.37 3.12
N GLN A 14 -9.66 -3.65 2.76
CA GLN A 14 -8.51 -2.81 3.05
C GLN A 14 -7.64 -2.67 1.81
N ASN A 15 -7.02 -1.52 1.67
CA ASN A 15 -6.00 -1.32 0.66
C ASN A 15 -4.65 -1.84 1.15
N VAL A 16 -3.94 -2.53 0.25
CA VAL A 16 -2.57 -2.99 0.45
C VAL A 16 -1.72 -2.45 -0.68
N MET A 17 -0.65 -1.74 -0.33
CA MET A 17 0.41 -1.40 -1.26
C MET A 17 1.52 -2.43 -1.18
N ALA A 18 1.92 -2.96 -2.34
CA ALA A 18 3.08 -3.82 -2.47
C ALA A 18 4.06 -3.24 -3.49
N ALA A 19 5.34 -3.33 -3.17
CA ALA A 19 6.42 -3.05 -4.10
C ALA A 19 7.28 -4.31 -4.28
N ILE A 20 7.57 -4.63 -5.53
CA ILE A 20 8.35 -5.81 -5.90
C ILE A 20 9.55 -5.44 -6.77
N ASP A 21 10.65 -6.17 -6.59
CA ASP A 21 11.79 -6.12 -7.48
C ASP A 21 11.54 -6.89 -8.80
N PHE A 22 12.51 -6.87 -9.71
CA PHE A 22 12.41 -7.58 -10.99
C PHE A 22 12.42 -9.10 -10.87
N ASP A 23 12.89 -9.62 -9.75
CA ASP A 23 12.83 -11.04 -9.42
C ASP A 23 11.50 -11.42 -8.74
N LEU A 24 10.51 -10.51 -8.76
CA LEU A 24 9.18 -10.66 -8.18
C LEU A 24 9.19 -10.87 -6.66
N ARG A 25 10.24 -10.42 -5.97
CA ARG A 25 10.31 -10.45 -4.50
C ARG A 25 9.69 -9.20 -3.93
N PHE A 26 8.85 -9.36 -2.91
CA PHE A 26 8.36 -8.23 -2.14
C PHE A 26 9.50 -7.55 -1.40
N ILE A 27 9.73 -6.30 -1.73
CA ILE A 27 10.69 -5.43 -1.06
C ILE A 27 10.01 -4.47 -0.09
N TYR A 28 8.69 -4.31 -0.21
CA TYR A 28 7.88 -3.54 0.71
C TYR A 28 6.40 -3.95 0.64
N VAL A 29 5.74 -3.98 1.81
CA VAL A 29 4.29 -4.19 1.93
C VAL A 29 3.75 -3.23 2.98
N LEU A 30 2.74 -2.44 2.62
CA LEU A 30 1.98 -1.56 3.51
C LEU A 30 0.51 -1.96 3.46
N ALA A 31 -0.01 -2.41 4.59
CA ALA A 31 -1.40 -2.82 4.76
C ALA A 31 -2.10 -1.97 5.83
N GLY A 32 -3.41 -2.15 5.97
CA GLY A 32 -4.19 -1.53 7.05
C GLY A 32 -4.88 -0.23 6.66
N TRP A 33 -4.84 0.15 5.37
CA TRP A 33 -5.60 1.29 4.87
C TRP A 33 -7.04 0.91 4.60
N GLU A 34 -7.98 1.81 4.87
CA GLU A 34 -9.40 1.60 4.55
C GLU A 34 -9.57 1.37 3.04
N GLY A 35 -10.43 0.43 2.64
CA GLY A 35 -10.60 0.05 1.23
C GLY A 35 -11.16 1.15 0.32
N THR A 36 -11.55 2.29 0.87
CA THR A 36 -11.97 3.50 0.15
C THR A 36 -10.86 4.54 0.03
N ALA A 37 -9.71 4.32 0.66
CA ALA A 37 -8.59 5.25 0.61
C ALA A 37 -8.09 5.42 -0.83
N HIS A 38 -7.71 6.65 -1.18
CA HIS A 38 -7.10 6.91 -2.48
C HIS A 38 -5.69 6.33 -2.54
N ASP A 39 -5.34 5.67 -3.65
CA ASP A 39 -4.01 5.07 -3.85
C ASP A 39 -2.87 6.07 -3.62
N ALA A 40 -3.08 7.34 -3.99
CA ALA A 40 -2.10 8.41 -3.76
C ALA A 40 -1.82 8.67 -2.27
N LEU A 41 -2.82 8.49 -1.40
CA LEU A 41 -2.63 8.62 0.05
C LEU A 41 -1.85 7.44 0.61
N VAL A 42 -2.16 6.22 0.14
CA VAL A 42 -1.43 5.00 0.53
C VAL A 42 0.03 5.09 0.07
N LEU A 43 0.28 5.56 -1.15
CA LEU A 43 1.62 5.80 -1.68
C LEU A 43 2.37 6.87 -0.89
N ARG A 44 1.73 8.00 -0.56
CA ARG A 44 2.36 9.06 0.22
C ARG A 44 2.77 8.55 1.60
N ASP A 45 1.89 7.83 2.30
CA ASP A 45 2.21 7.21 3.60
C ASP A 45 3.37 6.22 3.47
N ALA A 46 3.40 5.41 2.42
CA ALA A 46 4.52 4.50 2.17
C ALA A 46 5.86 5.26 2.05
N LEU A 47 5.88 6.45 1.44
CA LEU A 47 7.10 7.23 1.22
C LEU A 47 7.51 8.06 2.45
N GLU A 48 6.55 8.57 3.24
CA GLU A 48 6.80 9.49 4.36
C GLU A 48 7.09 8.76 5.68
N ARG A 49 6.79 7.46 5.80
CA ARG A 49 7.08 6.67 7.00
C ARG A 49 8.57 6.57 7.29
N GLU A 50 8.93 6.54 8.57
CA GLU A 50 10.33 6.40 9.05
C GLU A 50 11.02 5.15 8.47
N ASN A 51 10.31 4.02 8.41
CA ASN A 51 10.71 2.79 7.74
C ASN A 51 9.94 2.58 6.42
N GLY A 52 9.70 3.69 5.71
CA GLY A 52 8.94 3.74 4.47
C GLY A 52 9.63 3.06 3.28
N LEU A 53 8.88 2.94 2.20
CA LEU A 53 9.36 2.45 0.91
C LEU A 53 10.53 3.29 0.43
N ARG A 54 11.71 2.65 0.32
CA ARG A 54 12.87 3.24 -0.33
C ARG A 54 12.93 2.80 -1.77
N VAL A 55 12.77 3.74 -2.69
CA VAL A 55 12.85 3.46 -4.12
C VAL A 55 14.32 3.25 -4.49
N PRO A 56 14.74 2.03 -4.88
CA PRO A 56 16.12 1.79 -5.30
C PRO A 56 16.41 2.49 -6.62
N GLN A 57 17.68 2.76 -6.91
CA GLN A 57 18.09 3.32 -8.20
C GLN A 57 17.81 2.29 -9.30
N GLY A 58 16.74 2.49 -10.06
CA GLY A 58 16.22 1.53 -11.01
C GLY A 58 14.71 1.65 -11.15
N LYS A 59 14.08 0.67 -11.81
CA LYS A 59 12.62 0.60 -11.95
C LYS A 59 12.08 -0.48 -11.00
N MET A 60 10.91 -0.19 -10.43
CA MET A 60 10.21 -1.05 -9.48
C MET A 60 8.74 -1.13 -9.91
N ILE A 61 8.11 -2.28 -9.68
CA ILE A 61 6.68 -2.43 -9.91
C ILE A 61 5.98 -2.14 -8.57
N THR A 62 5.04 -1.20 -8.59
CA THR A 62 4.20 -0.88 -7.43
C THR A 62 2.74 -1.09 -7.79
N HIS A 63 1.99 -1.63 -6.84
CA HIS A 63 0.56 -1.80 -6.97
C HIS A 63 -0.12 -1.51 -5.63
N VAL A 64 -1.28 -0.86 -5.70
CA VAL A 64 -2.19 -0.69 -4.58
C VAL A 64 -3.45 -1.46 -4.95
N ALA A 65 -3.84 -2.41 -4.12
CA ALA A 65 -5.01 -3.27 -4.29
C ALA A 65 -5.99 -3.11 -3.13
#